data_AF-A0A5C6D4E5-F1
#
_entry.id   AF-A0A5C6D4E5-F1
#
_cell.length_a   1.000
_cell.length_b   1.000
_cell.length_c   1.000
_cell.angle_alpha   90.00
_cell.angle_beta   90.00
_cell.angle_gamma   90.00
#
_symmetry.space_group_name_H-M   'P 1'
#
loop_
_entity.id
_entity.type
_entity.pdbx_description
1 polymer ?
#
loop_
_entity_poly.entity_id
_entity_poly.type
_entity_poly.pdbx_seq_one_letter_code
_entity_poly.pdbx_strand_id
1 'polypeptide(L)'
;MANKILVFIGNSSNIIGIIGAVFSFLVWIKLRVQNKRLIELSKSLPAFEDFSKRVNYWREIHTLNPYAFAVSLIQQSSSIKGDVERFLQSKGHKWEKMPIVELNMHGIGTNNLEEYLKQLRIKRNEFEAKGATEVHLFFAGPVQAATLVGAMFDNWRPVLLYHKNRDTGNYEFWCPLIK
;
A
#
# COMPACT_ATOMS: atom_id res chain seq x y z
N MET A 1 3.53 55.84 -23.77
CA MET A 1 2.92 55.00 -22.71
C MET A 1 3.29 53.51 -22.88
N ALA A 2 3.40 52.99 -24.11
CA ALA A 2 3.77 51.59 -24.40
C ALA A 2 5.16 51.12 -23.85
N ASN A 3 6.16 52.01 -23.83
CA ASN A 3 7.53 51.63 -23.44
C ASN A 3 7.69 51.36 -21.92
N LYS A 4 6.84 51.95 -21.07
CA LYS A 4 6.86 51.70 -19.61
C LYS A 4 6.22 50.35 -19.24
N ILE A 5 5.26 49.88 -20.03
CA ILE A 5 4.56 48.61 -19.82
C ILE A 5 5.47 47.43 -20.19
N LEU A 6 6.24 47.54 -21.27
CA LEU A 6 7.21 46.54 -21.72
C LEU A 6 8.35 46.31 -20.70
N VAL A 7 8.87 47.39 -20.10
CA VAL A 7 9.89 47.33 -19.03
C VAL A 7 9.32 46.72 -17.75
N PHE A 8 8.06 47.04 -17.40
CA PHE A 8 7.39 46.47 -16.22
C PHE A 8 7.10 44.97 -16.37
N ILE A 9 6.68 44.53 -17.56
CA ILE A 9 6.47 43.11 -17.89
C ILE A 9 7.81 42.36 -17.88
N GLY A 10 8.88 42.93 -18.45
CA GLY A 10 10.23 42.34 -18.45
C GLY A 10 10.87 42.23 -17.05
N ASN A 11 10.60 43.19 -16.15
CA ASN A 11 11.03 43.07 -14.76
C ASN A 11 10.21 42.03 -13.98
N SER A 12 8.91 41.91 -14.28
CA SER A 12 8.03 40.95 -13.62
C SER A 12 8.37 39.50 -13.97
N SER A 13 8.72 39.21 -15.23
CA SER A 13 9.18 37.87 -15.65
C SER A 13 10.50 37.47 -14.99
N ASN A 14 11.43 38.41 -14.84
CA ASN A 14 12.69 38.18 -14.12
C ASN A 14 12.46 37.89 -12.63
N ILE A 15 11.54 38.60 -11.97
CA ILE A 15 11.18 38.36 -10.57
C ILE A 15 10.54 36.98 -10.39
N ILE A 16 9.64 36.58 -11.29
CA ILE A 16 9.02 35.24 -11.27
C ILE A 16 10.09 34.14 -11.44
N GLY A 17 11.05 34.35 -12.34
CA GLY A 17 12.19 33.42 -12.53
C GLY A 17 13.05 33.27 -11.27
N ILE A 18 13.34 34.37 -10.57
CA ILE A 18 14.10 34.36 -9.32
C ILE A 18 13.34 33.61 -8.22
N ILE A 19 12.03 33.85 -8.08
CA ILE A 19 11.19 33.14 -7.10
C ILE A 19 11.17 31.63 -7.38
N GLY A 20 11.03 31.23 -8.65
CA GLY A 20 11.08 29.83 -9.06
C GLY A 20 12.43 29.17 -8.76
N ALA A 21 13.53 29.89 -8.98
CA ALA A 21 14.88 29.41 -8.69
C ALA A 21 15.10 29.22 -7.17
N VAL A 22 14.65 30.18 -6.34
CA VAL A 22 14.73 30.08 -4.88
C VAL A 22 13.90 28.91 -4.37
N PHE A 23 12.67 28.73 -4.85
CA PHE A 23 11.82 27.60 -4.47
C PHE A 23 12.47 26.26 -4.84
N SER A 24 13.00 26.15 -6.07
CA SER A 24 13.71 24.95 -6.53
C SER A 24 14.94 24.63 -5.68
N PHE A 25 15.70 25.66 -5.28
CA PHE A 25 16.85 25.53 -4.40
C PHE A 25 16.46 25.04 -3.00
N LEU A 26 15.37 25.56 -2.44
CA LEU A 26 14.83 25.11 -1.15
C LEU A 26 14.36 23.65 -1.20
N VAL A 27 13.66 23.26 -2.27
CA VAL A 27 13.27 21.85 -2.51
C VAL A 27 14.50 20.96 -2.61
N TRP A 28 15.54 21.37 -3.33
CA TRP A 28 16.79 20.63 -3.46
C TRP A 28 17.51 20.43 -2.11
N ILE A 29 17.62 21.47 -1.29
CA ILE A 29 18.19 21.36 0.07
C ILE A 29 17.39 20.36 0.90
N LYS A 30 16.06 20.47 0.91
CA LYS A 30 15.18 19.57 1.67
C LYS A 30 15.35 18.12 1.23
N LEU A 31 15.39 17.86 -0.08
CA LEU A 31 15.62 16.53 -0.64
C LEU A 31 16.99 15.96 -0.23
N ARG A 32 18.05 16.78 -0.23
CA ARG A 32 19.38 16.34 0.22
C ARG A 32 19.40 15.93 1.69
N VAL A 33 18.75 16.70 2.56
CA VAL A 33 18.66 16.38 4.00
C VAL A 33 17.86 15.09 4.21
N GLN A 34 16.73 14.92 3.51
CA GLN A 34 15.93 13.70 3.58
C GLN A 34 16.71 12.47 3.08
N ASN A 35 17.44 12.58 1.97
CA ASN A 35 18.26 11.49 1.46
C ASN A 35 19.37 11.07 2.45
N LYS A 36 20.02 12.01 3.12
CA LYS A 36 21.01 11.68 4.16
C LYS A 36 20.38 10.87 5.30
N ARG A 37 19.20 11.30 5.77
CA ARG A 37 18.46 10.57 6.81
C ARG A 37 18.03 9.18 6.35
N LEU A 38 17.60 9.02 5.10
CA LEU A 38 17.24 7.71 4.54
C LEU A 38 18.44 6.76 4.50
N ILE A 39 19.63 7.26 4.15
CA ILE A 39 20.89 6.48 4.15
C ILE A 39 21.30 6.11 5.58
N GLU A 40 21.14 7.01 6.55
CA GLU A 40 21.41 6.71 7.96
C GLU A 40 20.42 5.68 8.53
N LEU A 41 19.13 5.84 8.22
CA LEU A 41 18.11 4.87 8.57
C LEU A 41 18.41 3.51 7.95
N SER A 42 18.80 3.44 6.68
CA SER A 42 19.13 2.17 6.02
C SER A 42 20.33 1.47 6.66
N LYS A 43 21.28 2.21 7.25
CA LYS A 43 22.41 1.64 8.01
C LYS A 43 21.98 1.07 9.37
N SER A 44 20.91 1.60 9.94
CA SER A 44 20.34 1.12 11.22
C SER A 44 19.33 -0.02 11.04
N LEU A 45 18.81 -0.21 9.82
CA LEU A 45 17.95 -1.35 9.51
C LEU A 45 18.81 -2.62 9.48
N PRO A 46 18.37 -3.72 10.11
CA PRO A 46 19.08 -4.98 10.00
C PRO A 46 19.20 -5.37 8.53
N ALA A 47 20.42 -5.64 8.06
CA ALA A 47 20.63 -6.28 6.78
C ALA A 47 20.00 -7.69 6.87
N PHE A 48 18.83 -7.86 6.27
CA PHE A 48 18.15 -9.16 6.27
C PHE A 48 18.84 -10.08 5.26
N GLU A 49 19.94 -10.71 5.67
CA GLU A 49 20.60 -11.76 4.88
C GLU A 49 19.75 -13.04 4.78
N ASP A 50 18.88 -13.27 5.77
CA ASP A 50 18.01 -14.44 5.87
C ASP A 50 16.53 -14.05 5.72
N PHE A 51 15.85 -14.68 4.76
CA PHE A 51 14.42 -14.54 4.52
C PHE A 51 13.59 -14.82 5.78
N SER A 52 13.98 -15.81 6.57
CA SER A 52 13.25 -16.23 7.78
C SER A 52 13.22 -15.11 8.83
N LYS A 53 14.35 -14.41 9.01
CA LYS A 53 14.43 -13.23 9.90
C LYS A 53 13.54 -12.09 9.42
N ARG A 54 13.48 -11.87 8.10
CA ARG A 54 12.59 -10.86 7.50
C ARG A 54 11.12 -11.21 7.78
N VAL A 55 10.73 -12.46 7.54
CA VAL A 55 9.35 -12.92 7.81
C VAL A 55 9.00 -12.76 9.29
N ASN A 56 9.87 -13.17 10.20
CA ASN A 56 9.62 -13.04 11.65
C ASN A 56 9.52 -11.59 12.10
N TYR A 57 10.38 -10.69 11.59
CA TYR A 57 10.29 -9.25 11.88
C TYR A 57 8.92 -8.68 11.51
N TRP A 58 8.41 -8.99 10.32
CA TRP A 58 7.11 -8.48 9.88
C TRP A 58 5.91 -9.17 10.53
N ARG A 59 6.07 -10.38 11.06
CA ARG A 59 5.03 -11.09 11.81
C ARG A 59 4.68 -10.36 13.12
N GLU A 60 5.67 -9.73 13.74
CA GLU A 60 5.54 -9.09 15.06
C GLU A 60 5.14 -7.60 14.98
N ILE A 61 5.21 -7.00 13.78
CA ILE A 61 4.89 -5.59 13.60
C ILE A 61 3.38 -5.39 13.56
N HIS A 62 2.93 -4.48 14.43
CA HIS A 62 1.60 -3.90 14.39
C HIS A 62 1.75 -2.39 14.34
N THR A 63 1.27 -1.83 13.24
CA THR A 63 1.25 -0.39 13.01
C THR A 63 0.03 0.25 13.66
N LEU A 64 -0.04 1.58 13.63
CA LEU A 64 -1.07 2.35 14.33
C LEU A 64 -2.46 2.25 13.69
N ASN A 65 -2.54 2.00 12.38
CA ASN A 65 -3.79 2.00 11.62
C ASN A 65 -3.82 0.85 10.58
N PRO A 66 -3.86 -0.42 11.05
CA PRO A 66 -3.90 -1.57 10.17
C PRO A 66 -5.28 -1.77 9.55
N TYR A 67 -5.30 -2.31 8.32
CA TYR A 67 -6.52 -2.72 7.64
C TYR A 67 -6.44 -4.17 7.19
N ALA A 68 -7.55 -4.90 7.31
CA ALA A 68 -7.70 -6.19 6.66
C ALA A 68 -8.32 -6.00 5.28
N PHE A 69 -7.73 -6.61 4.26
CA PHE A 69 -8.25 -6.60 2.91
C PHE A 69 -8.67 -8.01 2.49
N ALA A 70 -9.98 -8.23 2.39
CA ALA A 70 -10.57 -9.50 2.00
C ALA A 70 -10.92 -9.50 0.51
N VAL A 71 -10.23 -10.31 -0.29
CA VAL A 71 -10.44 -10.42 -1.74
C VAL A 71 -11.05 -11.78 -2.07
N SER A 72 -12.29 -11.77 -2.56
CA SER A 72 -13.05 -12.97 -2.95
C SER A 72 -13.34 -12.94 -4.44
N LEU A 73 -12.79 -13.90 -5.19
CA LEU A 73 -12.97 -14.06 -6.64
C LEU A 73 -13.43 -15.48 -6.99
N ILE A 74 -14.15 -16.15 -6.09
CA ILE A 74 -14.67 -17.50 -6.31
C ILE A 74 -16.07 -17.37 -6.91
N GLN A 75 -16.37 -18.14 -7.97
CA GLN A 75 -17.65 -18.04 -8.71
C GLN A 75 -18.88 -18.44 -7.89
N GLN A 76 -18.72 -19.37 -6.94
CA GLN A 76 -19.83 -20.06 -6.27
C GLN A 76 -19.89 -19.81 -4.75
N SER A 77 -18.92 -19.08 -4.18
CA SER A 77 -18.88 -18.87 -2.73
C SER A 77 -19.33 -17.47 -2.36
N SER A 78 -19.91 -17.37 -1.17
CA SER A 78 -20.01 -16.11 -0.45
C SER A 78 -18.60 -15.54 -0.20
N SER A 79 -18.57 -14.25 0.11
CA SER A 79 -17.37 -13.53 0.49
C SER A 79 -16.61 -14.21 1.63
N ILE A 80 -15.28 -14.16 1.58
CA ILE A 80 -14.41 -14.61 2.68
C ILE A 80 -14.41 -13.64 3.87
N LYS A 81 -15.12 -12.51 3.80
CA LYS A 81 -15.15 -11.52 4.89
C LYS A 81 -15.48 -12.14 6.25
N GLY A 82 -16.48 -13.03 6.32
CA GLY A 82 -16.84 -13.70 7.57
C GLY A 82 -15.75 -14.65 8.11
N ASP A 83 -14.96 -15.27 7.22
CA ASP A 83 -13.82 -16.08 7.63
C ASP A 83 -12.69 -15.20 8.18
N VAL A 84 -12.45 -14.05 7.55
CA VAL A 84 -11.49 -13.05 8.00
C VAL A 84 -11.91 -12.46 9.35
N GLU A 85 -13.18 -12.11 9.54
CA GLU A 85 -13.71 -11.64 10.83
C GLU A 85 -13.45 -12.63 11.95
N ARG A 86 -13.79 -13.91 11.73
CA ARG A 86 -13.56 -14.98 12.71
C ARG A 86 -12.08 -15.15 13.03
N PHE A 87 -11.22 -15.09 12.01
CA PHE A 87 -9.77 -15.14 12.21
C PHE A 87 -9.28 -13.95 13.06
N LEU A 88 -9.67 -12.73 12.74
CA LEU A 88 -9.25 -11.54 13.48
C LEU A 88 -9.72 -11.58 14.94
N GLN A 89 -10.96 -12.03 15.19
CA GLN A 89 -11.49 -12.23 16.54
C GLN A 89 -10.66 -13.24 17.35
N SER A 90 -10.23 -14.35 16.71
CA SER A 90 -9.40 -15.37 17.36
C SER A 90 -7.99 -14.90 17.74
N LYS A 91 -7.50 -13.79 17.15
CA LYS A 91 -6.18 -13.21 17.45
C LYS A 91 -6.20 -12.22 18.62
N GLY A 92 -7.37 -11.97 19.21
CA GLY A 92 -7.55 -11.13 20.39
C GLY A 92 -7.78 -9.64 20.10
N HIS A 93 -7.94 -8.86 21.17
CA HIS A 93 -8.53 -7.51 21.13
C HIS A 93 -7.84 -6.48 20.22
N LYS A 94 -6.54 -6.62 19.94
CA LYS A 94 -5.83 -5.70 19.04
C LYS A 94 -6.24 -5.90 17.57
N TRP A 95 -6.51 -7.14 17.18
CA TRP A 95 -6.87 -7.51 15.81
C TRP A 95 -8.38 -7.46 15.56
N GLU A 96 -9.17 -7.72 16.61
CA GLU A 96 -10.63 -7.65 16.57
C GLU A 96 -11.17 -6.29 16.09
N LYS A 97 -10.46 -5.20 16.38
CA LYS A 97 -10.85 -3.84 15.96
C LYS A 97 -10.32 -3.45 14.58
N MET A 98 -9.59 -4.32 13.90
CA MET A 98 -9.02 -4.03 12.59
C MET A 98 -10.15 -3.90 11.55
N PRO A 99 -10.33 -2.73 10.91
CA PRO A 99 -11.37 -2.56 9.89
C PRO A 99 -11.10 -3.46 8.69
N ILE A 100 -12.18 -4.09 8.19
CA ILE A 100 -12.13 -4.95 7.00
C ILE A 100 -12.67 -4.19 5.80
N VAL A 101 -11.85 -4.08 4.77
CA VAL A 101 -12.26 -3.64 3.43
C VAL A 101 -12.40 -4.88 2.56
N GLU A 102 -13.48 -4.94 1.80
CA GLU A 102 -13.84 -6.11 1.01
C GLU A 102 -13.82 -5.77 -0.49
N LEU A 103 -13.29 -6.69 -1.27
CA LEU A 103 -13.50 -6.78 -2.71
C LEU A 103 -14.08 -8.17 -3.01
N ASN A 104 -15.34 -8.22 -3.42
CA ASN A 104 -16.01 -9.47 -3.77
C ASN A 104 -16.52 -9.40 -5.21
N MET A 105 -16.11 -10.37 -6.02
CA MET A 105 -16.53 -10.52 -7.42
C MET A 105 -16.84 -11.98 -7.71
N HIS A 106 -17.84 -12.21 -8.57
CA HIS A 106 -18.29 -13.55 -8.97
C HIS A 106 -17.35 -14.14 -10.01
N GLY A 107 -16.16 -14.56 -9.57
CA GLY A 107 -15.12 -15.06 -10.45
C GLY A 107 -14.35 -13.96 -11.19
N ILE A 108 -13.30 -14.39 -11.88
CA ILE A 108 -12.50 -13.53 -12.74
C ILE A 108 -12.20 -14.21 -14.07
N GLY A 109 -12.30 -13.44 -15.15
CA GLY A 109 -12.09 -13.86 -16.53
C GLY A 109 -11.69 -12.66 -17.40
N THR A 110 -11.50 -12.89 -18.69
CA THR A 110 -11.06 -11.84 -19.62
C THR A 110 -12.07 -10.69 -19.74
N ASN A 111 -13.36 -10.99 -19.62
CA ASN A 111 -14.46 -10.03 -19.74
C ASN A 111 -14.61 -9.08 -18.54
N ASN A 112 -14.06 -9.42 -17.36
CA ASN A 112 -14.19 -8.61 -16.14
C ASN A 112 -12.84 -8.23 -15.50
N LEU A 113 -11.73 -8.53 -16.19
CA LEU A 113 -10.38 -8.22 -15.75
C LEU A 113 -10.15 -6.70 -15.57
N GLU A 114 -10.65 -5.89 -16.50
CA GLU A 114 -10.51 -4.43 -16.42
C GLU A 114 -11.22 -3.87 -15.18
N GLU A 115 -12.44 -4.34 -14.92
CA GLU A 115 -13.20 -3.95 -13.74
C GLU A 115 -12.49 -4.39 -12.46
N TYR A 116 -11.94 -5.61 -12.42
CA TYR A 116 -11.14 -6.06 -11.28
C TYR A 116 -9.93 -5.14 -11.02
N LEU A 117 -9.16 -4.80 -12.05
CA LEU A 117 -8.01 -3.88 -11.91
C LEU A 117 -8.44 -2.49 -11.46
N LYS A 118 -9.56 -1.98 -11.96
CA LYS A 118 -10.15 -0.71 -11.54
C LYS A 118 -10.55 -0.76 -10.07
N GLN A 119 -11.23 -1.83 -9.63
CA GLN A 119 -11.61 -2.01 -8.23
C GLN A 119 -10.40 -2.10 -7.31
N LEU A 120 -9.33 -2.81 -7.70
CA LEU A 120 -8.08 -2.83 -6.93
C LEU A 120 -7.48 -1.43 -6.76
N ARG A 121 -7.48 -0.60 -7.81
CA ARG A 121 -7.02 0.80 -7.73
C ARG A 121 -7.90 1.63 -6.79
N ILE A 122 -9.22 1.47 -6.88
CA ILE A 122 -10.17 2.14 -5.98
C ILE A 122 -9.88 1.74 -4.52
N LYS A 123 -9.69 0.45 -4.25
CA LYS A 123 -9.37 -0.03 -2.89
C LYS A 123 -8.02 0.48 -2.38
N ARG A 124 -7.00 0.50 -3.23
CA ARG A 124 -5.72 1.12 -2.88
C ARG A 124 -5.88 2.59 -2.51
N ASN A 125 -6.59 3.37 -3.33
CA ASN A 125 -6.85 4.79 -3.05
C ASN A 125 -7.69 4.98 -1.77
N GLU A 126 -8.65 4.08 -1.51
CA GLU A 126 -9.45 4.07 -0.29
C GLU A 126 -8.56 3.91 0.95
N PHE A 127 -7.59 2.98 0.92
CA PHE A 127 -6.64 2.81 2.00
C PHE A 127 -5.70 4.02 2.17
N GLU A 128 -5.26 4.64 1.07
CA GLU A 128 -4.46 5.87 1.13
C GLU A 128 -5.24 7.01 1.81
N ALA A 129 -6.48 7.23 1.39
CA ALA A 129 -7.35 8.26 1.95
C ALA A 129 -7.64 8.05 3.44
N LYS A 130 -7.75 6.78 3.87
CA LYS A 130 -7.95 6.39 5.27
C LYS A 130 -6.66 6.38 6.10
N GLY A 131 -5.51 6.66 5.49
CA GLY A 131 -4.21 6.67 6.16
C GLY A 131 -3.78 5.29 6.66
N ALA A 132 -4.11 4.22 5.93
CA ALA A 132 -3.70 2.86 6.29
C ALA A 132 -2.17 2.76 6.38
N THR A 133 -1.66 2.25 7.49
CA THR A 133 -0.22 2.10 7.73
C THR A 133 0.31 0.73 7.34
N GLU A 134 -0.56 -0.29 7.34
CA GLU A 134 -0.30 -1.63 6.80
C GLU A 134 -1.60 -2.28 6.35
N VAL A 135 -1.50 -3.28 5.46
CA VAL A 135 -2.63 -4.03 4.93
C VAL A 135 -2.41 -5.53 5.11
N HIS A 136 -3.32 -6.20 5.81
CA HIS A 136 -3.36 -7.65 5.94
C HIS A 136 -4.21 -8.22 4.80
N LEU A 137 -3.57 -8.79 3.79
CA LEU A 137 -4.23 -9.30 2.59
C LEU A 137 -4.65 -10.76 2.76
N PHE A 138 -5.95 -11.00 2.64
CA PHE A 138 -6.58 -12.32 2.60
C PHE A 138 -7.16 -12.52 1.20
N PHE A 139 -6.79 -13.62 0.54
CA PHE A 139 -7.16 -13.83 -0.85
C PHE A 139 -7.78 -15.20 -1.08
N ALA A 140 -8.87 -15.23 -1.84
CA ALA A 140 -9.51 -16.46 -2.30
C ALA A 140 -9.91 -16.32 -3.77
N GLY A 141 -9.22 -17.04 -4.64
CA GLY A 141 -9.42 -16.96 -6.08
C GLY A 141 -8.27 -17.57 -6.88
N PRO A 142 -8.25 -17.37 -8.21
CA PRO A 142 -7.17 -17.84 -9.07
C PRO A 142 -5.83 -17.16 -8.74
N VAL A 143 -4.73 -17.92 -8.84
CA VAL A 143 -3.37 -17.43 -8.53
C VAL A 143 -2.98 -16.23 -9.40
N GLN A 144 -3.36 -16.23 -10.69
CA GLN A 144 -3.06 -15.14 -11.61
C GLN A 144 -3.67 -13.81 -11.12
N ALA A 145 -4.87 -13.86 -10.55
CA ALA A 145 -5.51 -12.68 -9.98
C ALA A 145 -4.82 -12.22 -8.68
N ALA A 146 -4.29 -13.15 -7.87
CA ALA A 146 -3.46 -12.82 -6.71
C ALA A 146 -2.15 -12.13 -7.13
N THR A 147 -1.53 -12.58 -8.22
CA THR A 147 -0.33 -11.93 -8.79
C THR A 147 -0.61 -10.49 -9.18
N LEU A 148 -1.79 -10.21 -9.77
CA LEU A 148 -2.20 -8.84 -10.11
C LEU A 148 -2.42 -7.97 -8.86
N VAL A 149 -2.98 -8.51 -7.77
CA VAL A 149 -3.03 -7.79 -6.47
C VAL A 149 -1.62 -7.49 -6.01
N GLY A 150 -0.73 -8.49 -5.99
CA GLY A 150 0.66 -8.30 -5.61
C GLY A 150 1.34 -7.19 -6.42
N ALA A 151 1.19 -7.19 -7.73
CA ALA A 151 1.75 -6.14 -8.58
C ALA A 151 1.15 -4.73 -8.32
N MET A 152 -0.15 -4.64 -8.03
CA MET A 152 -0.82 -3.35 -7.76
C MET A 152 -0.43 -2.75 -6.40
N PHE A 153 -0.13 -3.61 -5.43
CA PHE A 153 0.19 -3.23 -4.05
C PHE A 153 1.70 -3.24 -3.76
N ASP A 154 2.53 -3.60 -4.74
CA ASP A 154 3.99 -3.57 -4.64
C ASP A 154 4.50 -2.15 -4.35
N ASN A 155 5.59 -2.05 -3.57
CA ASN A 155 6.28 -0.80 -3.22
C ASN A 155 5.41 0.34 -2.66
N TRP A 156 4.26 0.01 -2.06
CA TRP A 156 3.31 1.04 -1.59
C TRP A 156 3.31 1.17 -0.06
N ARG A 157 2.76 0.16 0.63
CA ARG A 157 2.73 0.03 2.09
C ARG A 157 3.05 -1.43 2.42
N PRO A 158 3.45 -1.75 3.66
CA PRO A 158 3.57 -3.14 4.07
C PRO A 158 2.26 -3.88 3.82
N VAL A 159 2.29 -4.88 2.95
CA VAL A 159 1.16 -5.78 2.71
C VAL A 159 1.54 -7.16 3.22
N LEU A 160 0.82 -7.64 4.22
CA LEU A 160 1.07 -8.90 4.91
C LEU A 160 0.17 -9.98 4.31
N LEU A 161 0.75 -11.02 3.72
CA LEU A 161 0.00 -12.06 3.01
C LEU A 161 -0.46 -13.15 3.99
N TYR A 162 -1.75 -13.47 3.92
CA TYR A 162 -2.36 -14.56 4.67
C TYR A 162 -2.86 -15.65 3.74
N HIS A 163 -2.49 -16.89 4.07
CA HIS A 163 -2.94 -18.08 3.37
C HIS A 163 -3.92 -18.86 4.25
N LYS A 164 -5.03 -19.33 3.68
CA LYS A 164 -5.94 -20.23 4.38
C LYS A 164 -5.41 -21.66 4.28
N ASN A 165 -4.87 -22.17 5.38
CA ASN A 165 -4.42 -23.55 5.45
C ASN A 165 -5.63 -24.49 5.32
N ARG A 166 -5.55 -25.44 4.38
CA ARG A 166 -6.64 -26.37 4.09
C ARG A 166 -6.86 -27.40 5.18
N ASP A 167 -5.81 -27.78 5.90
CA ASP A 167 -5.86 -28.82 6.92
C ASP A 167 -6.47 -28.28 8.22
N THR A 168 -6.10 -27.05 8.59
CA THR A 168 -6.60 -26.41 9.82
C THR A 168 -7.84 -25.54 9.60
N GLY A 169 -8.12 -25.16 8.35
CA GLY A 169 -9.18 -24.23 7.98
C GLY A 169 -8.92 -22.77 8.39
N ASN A 170 -7.77 -22.48 9.01
CA ASN A 170 -7.42 -21.17 9.55
C ASN A 170 -6.46 -20.40 8.64
N TYR A 171 -6.45 -19.08 8.79
CA TYR A 171 -5.46 -18.25 8.12
C TYR A 171 -4.11 -18.27 8.86
N GLU A 172 -3.04 -18.26 8.07
CA GLU A 172 -1.67 -18.23 8.54
C GLU A 172 -0.92 -17.10 7.84
N PHE A 173 -0.14 -16.36 8.61
CA PHE A 173 0.77 -15.37 8.04
C PHE A 173 1.87 -16.08 7.27
N TRP A 174 1.97 -15.80 5.98
CA TRP A 174 2.98 -16.39 5.10
C TRP A 174 4.22 -15.52 5.02
N CYS A 175 4.07 -14.34 4.43
CA CYS A 175 5.17 -13.41 4.24
C CYS A 175 4.64 -12.02 3.94
N PRO A 176 5.47 -10.99 4.12
CA PRO A 176 5.15 -9.65 3.64
C PRO A 176 5.48 -9.52 2.15
N LEU A 177 4.73 -8.68 1.44
CA LEU A 177 5.02 -8.26 0.07
C LEU A 177 6.07 -7.14 0.11
N ILE A 178 7.33 -7.51 -0.01
CA ILE A 178 8.48 -6.60 0.07
C ILE A 178 9.55 -7.03 -0.93
N LYS A 179 10.17 -6.08 -1.61
CA LYS A 179 11.42 -6.28 -2.34
C LYS A 179 12.61 -6.37 -1.38
#